data_AF-A0A2V5QZ09-F1
#
_entry.id   AF-A0A2V5QZ09-F1
#
_cell.length_a   1.000
_cell.length_b   1.000
_cell.length_c   1.000
_cell.angle_alpha   90.00
_cell.angle_beta   90.00
_cell.angle_gamma   90.00
#
_symmetry.space_group_name_H-M   'P 1'
#
loop_
_entity.id
_entity.type
_entity.pdbx_description
1 polymer ?
#
loop_
_entity_poly.entity_id
_entity_poly.type
_entity_poly.pdbx_seq_one_letter_code
_entity_poly.pdbx_strand_id
1 'polypeptide(L)'
;MRKTKIICTLGPASERTDVLQQLIHAGTDIFRVNMSHADHRSVRDVVPRIRALAVEAHRPVAILLDTQGPAIRTGELKVSLELREGDILELTV
;
A
#
# COMPACT_ATOMS: atom_id res chain seq x y z
N MET A 1 8.19 -5.20 -27.26
CA MET A 1 8.28 -4.14 -26.21
C MET A 1 6.90 -3.95 -25.60
N ARG A 2 6.73 -4.11 -24.28
CA ARG A 2 5.42 -3.95 -23.62
C ARG A 2 4.97 -2.49 -23.66
N LYS A 3 3.70 -2.25 -24.00
CA LYS A 3 3.11 -0.90 -24.06
C LYS A 3 2.34 -0.54 -22.78
N THR A 4 1.58 -1.48 -22.24
CA THR A 4 0.82 -1.32 -21.00
C THR A 4 1.73 -1.33 -19.78
N LYS A 5 1.48 -0.41 -18.83
CA LYS A 5 2.25 -0.27 -17.60
C LYS A 5 1.70 -1.14 -16.48
N ILE A 6 2.58 -1.62 -15.60
CA ILE A 6 2.24 -2.42 -14.42
C ILE A 6 2.37 -1.57 -13.17
N ILE A 7 1.28 -1.47 -12.41
CA ILE A 7 1.24 -0.84 -11.10
C ILE A 7 1.10 -1.93 -10.05
N CYS A 8 2.02 -1.97 -9.09
CA CYS A 8 1.97 -2.91 -7.95
C CYS A 8 1.70 -2.13 -6.67
N THR A 9 0.63 -2.49 -5.96
CA THR A 9 0.35 -1.91 -4.63
C THR A 9 1.26 -2.56 -3.60
N LEU A 10 1.94 -1.75 -2.80
CA LEU A 10 2.76 -2.23 -1.70
C LEU A 10 1.91 -2.61 -0.49
N GLY A 11 2.30 -3.69 0.15
CA GLY A 11 1.78 -4.10 1.45
C GLY A 11 2.80 -4.97 2.19
N PRO A 12 2.42 -5.53 3.35
CA PRO A 12 3.32 -6.32 4.21
C PRO A 12 4.03 -7.47 3.49
N ALA A 13 3.36 -8.10 2.51
CA ALA A 13 3.93 -9.20 1.73
C ALA A 13 4.99 -8.75 0.70
N SER A 14 5.06 -7.46 0.36
CA SER A 14 5.82 -6.96 -0.79
C SER A 14 6.80 -5.83 -0.46
N GLU A 15 6.96 -5.44 0.81
CA GLU A 15 7.83 -4.33 1.21
C GLU A 15 9.26 -4.75 1.59
N ARG A 16 9.51 -6.06 1.66
CA ARG A 16 10.85 -6.62 1.89
C ARG A 16 11.73 -6.39 0.66
N THR A 17 13.02 -6.12 0.88
CA THR A 17 13.99 -5.78 -0.18
C THR A 17 14.07 -6.84 -1.27
N ASP A 18 14.10 -8.13 -0.91
CA ASP A 18 14.15 -9.25 -1.85
C ASP A 18 12.93 -9.29 -2.77
N VAL A 19 11.74 -9.04 -2.22
CA VAL A 19 10.48 -9.04 -2.96
C VAL A 19 10.39 -7.82 -3.88
N LEU A 20 10.79 -6.64 -3.39
CA LEU A 20 10.86 -5.42 -4.21
C LEU A 20 11.77 -5.62 -5.42
N GLN A 21 12.95 -6.21 -5.22
CA GLN A 21 13.88 -6.51 -6.29
C GLN A 21 13.26 -7.47 -7.31
N GLN A 22 12.64 -8.56 -6.84
CA GLN A 22 11.94 -9.51 -7.71
C GLN A 22 10.83 -8.84 -8.53
N LEU A 23 10.02 -7.97 -7.91
CA LEU A 23 8.94 -7.23 -8.59
C LEU A 23 9.48 -6.26 -9.64
N ILE A 24 10.56 -5.55 -9.33
CA ILE A 24 11.24 -4.67 -10.29
C ILE A 24 11.70 -5.51 -11.49
N HIS A 25 12.42 -6.61 -11.29
CA HIS A 25 12.86 -7.48 -12.39
C HIS A 25 11.68 -8.08 -13.17
N ALA A 26 10.64 -8.52 -12.48
CA ALA A 26 9.44 -9.12 -13.08
C ALA A 26 8.66 -8.14 -13.97
N GLY A 27 8.77 -6.83 -13.74
CA GLY A 27 8.17 -5.87 -14.66
C GLY A 27 7.49 -4.66 -14.05
N THR A 28 7.53 -4.41 -12.75
CA THR A 28 6.85 -3.25 -12.18
C THR A 28 7.34 -1.94 -12.80
N ASP A 29 6.41 -1.09 -13.24
CA ASP A 29 6.69 0.27 -13.70
C ASP A 29 6.43 1.30 -12.59
N ILE A 30 5.41 1.05 -11.75
CA ILE A 30 4.97 1.95 -10.69
C ILE A 30 4.69 1.16 -9.42
N PHE A 31 5.27 1.58 -8.30
CA PHE A 31 4.81 1.14 -6.98
C PHE A 31 3.78 2.11 -6.43
N ARG A 32 2.60 1.59 -6.09
CA ARG A 32 1.52 2.35 -5.43
C ARG A 32 1.65 2.17 -3.91
N VAL A 33 1.72 3.29 -3.20
CA VAL A 33 1.67 3.38 -1.75
C VAL A 33 0.25 3.82 -1.36
N ASN A 34 -0.52 2.93 -0.74
CA ASN A 34 -1.88 3.23 -0.32
C ASN A 34 -1.89 3.84 1.10
N MET A 35 -2.13 5.14 1.20
CA MET A 35 -2.15 5.88 2.46
C MET A 35 -3.38 5.61 3.32
N SER A 36 -4.34 4.80 2.86
CA SER A 36 -5.44 4.30 3.69
C SER A 36 -5.00 3.31 4.78
N HIS A 37 -3.79 2.76 4.64
CA HIS A 37 -3.22 1.73 5.51
C HIS A 37 -1.75 2.00 5.87
N ALA A 38 -1.00 2.68 5.00
CA ALA A 38 0.40 3.01 5.26
C ALA A 38 0.53 4.21 6.20
N ASP A 39 1.59 4.22 7.01
CA ASP A 39 1.97 5.33 7.87
C ASP A 39 3.18 6.09 7.31
N HIS A 40 3.42 7.33 7.76
CA HIS A 40 4.51 8.14 7.23
C HIS A 40 5.91 7.55 7.44
N ARG A 41 6.13 6.73 8.48
CA ARG A 41 7.44 6.13 8.76
C ARG A 41 7.72 5.01 7.78
N SER A 42 6.77 4.08 7.56
CA SER A 42 6.94 3.02 6.57
C SER A 42 7.19 3.57 5.16
N VAL A 43 6.52 4.66 4.79
CA VAL A 43 6.76 5.34 3.50
C VAL A 43 8.18 5.93 3.41
N ARG A 44 8.66 6.60 4.47
CA ARG A 44 10.03 7.13 4.53
C ARG A 44 11.09 6.03 4.39
N ASP A 45 10.79 4.83 4.87
CA ASP A 45 11.72 3.70 4.81
C ASP A 45 11.69 2.99 3.45
N VAL A 46 10.52 2.82 2.84
CA VAL A 46 10.38 2.04 1.59
C VAL A 46 10.76 2.82 0.34
N VAL A 47 10.53 4.13 0.30
CA VAL A 47 10.81 4.97 -0.87
C VAL A 47 12.31 4.95 -1.24
N PRO A 48 13.27 5.16 -0.30
CA PRO A 48 14.70 5.07 -0.60
C PRO A 48 15.11 3.68 -1.09
N ARG A 49 14.56 2.60 -0.51
CA ARG A 49 14.84 1.22 -0.95
C ARG A 49 14.43 1.00 -2.40
N ILE A 50 13.21 1.42 -2.77
CA ILE A 50 12.73 1.33 -4.16
C ILE A 50 13.65 2.11 -5.11
N ARG A 51 14.10 3.30 -4.71
CA ARG A 51 15.01 4.12 -5.52
C ARG A 51 16.37 3.44 -5.73
N ALA A 52 16.97 2.91 -4.68
CA ALA A 52 18.24 2.18 -4.76
C ALA A 52 18.12 0.96 -5.68
N LEU A 53 17.10 0.11 -5.47
CA LEU A 53 16.87 -1.08 -6.28
C LEU A 53 16.55 -0.76 -7.75
N ALA A 54 15.84 0.34 -8.02
CA ALA A 54 15.58 0.79 -9.38
C ALA A 54 16.86 1.22 -10.12
N VAL A 55 17.79 1.89 -9.41
CA VAL A 55 19.11 2.25 -9.93
C VAL A 55 19.93 0.98 -10.21
N GLU A 56 20.01 0.06 -9.24
CA GLU A 56 20.71 -1.22 -9.40
C GLU A 56 20.17 -2.04 -10.58
N ALA A 57 18.85 -2.07 -10.76
CA ALA A 57 18.19 -2.78 -11.85
C ALA A 57 18.27 -2.03 -13.20
N HIS A 58 18.83 -0.81 -13.24
CA HIS A 58 18.90 0.04 -14.43
C HIS A 58 17.51 0.27 -15.07
N ARG A 59 16.48 0.43 -14.23
CA ARG A 59 15.09 0.55 -14.68
C ARG A 59 14.40 1.77 -14.06
N PRO A 60 13.69 2.58 -14.86
CA PRO A 60 12.84 3.62 -14.31
C PRO A 60 11.64 2.97 -13.61
N VAL A 61 11.48 3.27 -12.32
CA VAL A 61 10.33 2.86 -11.51
C VAL A 61 9.74 4.09 -10.83
N ALA A 62 8.47 4.38 -11.11
CA ALA A 62 7.77 5.49 -10.48
C ALA A 62 7.18 5.07 -9.12
N ILE A 63 6.87 6.07 -8.31
CA ILE A 63 6.19 5.89 -7.03
C ILE A 63 4.91 6.72 -7.10
N LEU A 64 3.78 6.08 -6.87
CA LEU A 64 2.46 6.70 -6.82
C LEU A 64 2.00 6.72 -5.36
N LEU A 65 1.82 7.92 -4.82
CA LEU A 65 1.24 8.12 -3.50
C LEU A 65 -0.28 8.24 -3.68
N ASP A 66 -1.01 7.24 -3.19
CA ASP A 66 -2.47 7.19 -3.25
C ASP A 66 -3.05 7.68 -1.93
N THR A 67 -3.73 8.82 -1.97
CA THR A 67 -4.29 9.48 -0.79
C THR A 67 -5.57 8.78 -0.34
N GLN A 68 -5.86 8.75 0.96
CA GLN A 68 -7.07 8.11 1.47
C GLN A 68 -8.36 8.77 0.98
N GLY A 69 -8.36 10.11 0.87
CA GLY A 69 -9.57 10.90 0.63
C GLY A 69 -10.54 10.92 1.82
N PRO A 70 -11.63 11.70 1.74
CA PRO A 70 -12.68 11.70 2.75
C PRO A 70 -13.41 10.36 2.77
N ALA A 71 -13.53 9.73 3.94
CA ALA A 71 -14.25 8.48 4.12
C ALA A 71 -14.93 8.43 5.51
N ILE A 72 -16.11 7.83 5.58
CA ILE A 72 -16.76 7.47 6.85
C ILE A 72 -16.32 6.04 7.18
N ARG A 73 -15.64 5.86 8.31
CA ARG A 73 -15.22 4.54 8.83
C ARG A 73 -15.72 4.41 10.26
N THR A 74 -16.02 3.18 10.67
CA THR A 74 -16.23 2.88 12.08
C THR A 74 -14.91 3.04 12.84
N GLY A 75 -14.99 3.44 14.11
CA GLY A 75 -13.83 3.49 14.99
C GLY A 75 -13.29 2.09 15.34
N GLU A 76 -12.19 2.06 16.09
CA GLU A 76 -11.66 0.81 16.63
C GLU A 76 -12.61 0.25 17.69
N LEU A 77 -12.95 -1.04 17.55
CA LEU A 77 -13.76 -1.76 18.53
C LEU A 77 -12.84 -2.53 19.47
N LYS A 78 -13.10 -2.47 20.79
CA LYS A 78 -12.34 -3.22 21.80
C LYS A 78 -12.45 -4.74 21.62
N VAL A 79 -13.59 -5.18 21.11
CA VAL A 79 -13.91 -6.57 20.82
C VAL A 79 -14.65 -6.63 19.49
N SER A 80 -14.49 -7.74 18.77
CA SER A 80 -15.32 -7.99 17.59
C SER A 80 -16.78 -8.06 18.02
N LEU A 81 -17.64 -7.36 17.27
CA LEU A 81 -19.06 -7.27 17.57
C LEU A 81 -19.81 -8.18 16.59
N GLU A 82 -20.46 -9.22 17.10
CA GLU A 82 -21.36 -10.05 16.29
C GLU A 82 -22.76 -9.47 16.32
N LEU A 83 -23.24 -9.01 15.16
CA LEU A 83 -24.56 -8.41 15.02
C LEU A 83 -25.60 -9.43 14.58
N ARG A 84 -26.77 -9.36 15.19
CA ARG A 84 -27.96 -10.16 14.87
C ARG A 84 -29.10 -9.26 14.43
N GLU A 85 -30.02 -9.84 13.68
CA GLU A 85 -31.25 -9.15 13.30
C GLU A 85 -32.02 -8.73 14.56
N GLY A 86 -32.41 -7.45 14.60
CA GLY A 86 -33.10 -6.86 15.76
C GLY A 86 -32.19 -6.19 16.79
N ASP A 87 -30.86 -6.27 16.65
CA ASP A 87 -29.94 -5.56 17.54
C ASP A 87 -30.09 -4.04 17.40
N ILE A 88 -30.16 -3.36 18.54
CA ILE A 88 -30.20 -1.89 18.62
C ILE A 88 -28.79 -1.40 18.95
N LEU A 89 -28.27 -0.52 18.10
CA LEU A 89 -26.94 0.07 18.23
C LEU A 89 -27.04 1.58 18.22
N GLU A 90 -26.20 2.22 19.02
CA GLU A 90 -25.98 3.67 18.96
C GLU A 90 -24.64 3.94 18.26
N LEU A 91 -24.68 4.72 17.20
CA LEU A 91 -23.48 5.20 16.51
C LEU A 91 -23.16 6.59 17.07
N THR A 92 -22.02 6.69 17.76
CA THR A 92 -21.46 7.98 18.19
C THR A 92 -20.30 8.37 17.29
N VAL A 93 -20.10 9.68 17.16
CA VAL A 93 -18.90 10.31 16.61
C VAL A 93 -17.84 10.49 17.68
#